data_AF-E1ZGU1-F1
#
_entry.id   AF-E1ZGU1-F1
#
_cell.length_a   1.000
_cell.length_b   1.000
_cell.length_c   1.000
_cell.angle_alpha   90.00
_cell.angle_beta   90.00
_cell.angle_gamma   90.00
#
_symmetry.space_group_name_H-M   'P 1'
#
loop_
_entity.id
_entity.type
_entity.pdbx_description
1 polymer ?
#
loop_
_entity_poly.entity_id
_entity_poly.type
_entity_poly.pdbx_seq_one_letter_code
_entity_poly.pdbx_strand_id
1 'polypeptide(L)'
;REQDRFLPIANISRIMKKSLPGNAKIAKDAKETVQECLSEFISFITSEASDKCQRERRKTINGDDLLWAMTTLGFDEYVEPLKEYLAKFREAE
;
A
#
# COMPACT_ATOMS: atom_id res chain seq x y z
N ARG A 1 -15.34 -13.12 0.54
CA ARG A 1 -16.35 -12.33 1.30
C ARG A 1 -15.88 -10.88 1.32
N GLU A 2 -16.75 -9.87 1.34
CA GLU A 2 -16.30 -8.47 1.26
C GLU A 2 -15.31 -8.07 2.37
N GLN A 3 -15.43 -8.68 3.56
CA GLN A 3 -14.49 -8.49 4.67
C GLN A 3 -13.06 -8.96 4.38
N ASP A 4 -12.84 -9.89 3.44
CA ASP A 4 -11.50 -10.37 3.09
C ASP A 4 -10.69 -9.28 2.37
N ARG A 5 -11.36 -8.24 1.86
CA ARG A 5 -10.71 -7.10 1.18
C ARG A 5 -10.13 -6.07 2.15
N PHE A 6 -10.57 -6.07 3.42
CA PHE A 6 -10.19 -5.05 4.38
C PHE A 6 -9.06 -5.52 5.29
N LEU A 7 -8.07 -4.64 5.50
CA LEU A 7 -7.05 -4.87 6.51
C LEU A 7 -7.67 -4.76 7.92
N PRO A 8 -7.14 -5.47 8.94
CA PRO A 8 -7.68 -5.39 10.29
C PRO A 8 -7.67 -3.96 10.85
N ILE A 9 -8.84 -3.45 11.26
CA ILE A 9 -9.00 -2.07 11.73
C ILE A 9 -8.12 -1.74 12.94
N ALA A 10 -7.80 -2.73 13.78
CA ALA A 10 -6.89 -2.57 14.91
C ALA A 10 -5.45 -2.23 14.46
N ASN A 11 -4.99 -2.79 13.35
CA ASN A 11 -3.67 -2.51 12.79
C ASN A 11 -3.62 -1.09 12.20
N ILE A 12 -4.66 -0.73 11.45
CA ILE A 12 -4.81 0.61 10.88
C ILE A 12 -4.86 1.66 12.00
N SER A 13 -5.72 1.48 13.00
CA SER A 13 -5.85 2.42 14.12
C SER A 13 -4.54 2.62 14.87
N ARG A 14 -3.70 1.59 14.98
CA ARG A 14 -2.39 1.66 15.63
C ARG A 14 -1.38 2.45 14.81
N ILE A 15 -1.37 2.29 13.48
CA ILE A 15 -0.52 3.09 12.59
C ILE A 15 -0.96 4.56 12.61
N MET A 16 -2.27 4.83 12.42
CA MET A 16 -2.81 6.19 12.47
C MET A 16 -2.44 6.91 13.77
N LYS A 17 -2.50 6.21 14.91
CA LYS A 17 -2.17 6.78 16.22
C LYS A 17 -0.69 7.13 16.36
N LYS A 18 0.22 6.40 15.71
CA LYS A 18 1.67 6.71 15.71
C LYS A 18 1.98 8.03 15.00
N SER A 19 1.16 8.41 14.04
CA SER A 19 1.29 9.67 13.30
C SER A 19 0.67 10.87 14.03
N LEU A 20 0.14 10.68 15.25
CA LEU A 20 -0.56 11.71 16.01
C LEU A 20 0.05 11.89 17.42
N PRO A 21 -0.20 13.04 18.08
CA PRO A 21 0.16 13.24 19.48
C PRO A 21 -0.45 12.17 20.40
N GLY A 22 0.25 11.84 21.50
CA GLY A 22 -0.11 10.74 22.41
C GLY A 22 -1.53 10.83 22.99
N ASN A 23 -2.06 12.05 23.19
CA ASN A 23 -3.40 12.31 23.71
C ASN A 23 -4.51 12.41 22.63
N ALA A 24 -4.15 12.40 21.33
CA ALA A 24 -5.12 12.58 20.25
C ALA A 24 -6.16 11.44 20.20
N LYS A 25 -7.42 11.74 19.86
CA LYS A 25 -8.45 10.72 19.65
C LYS A 25 -8.77 10.63 18.16
N ILE A 26 -9.09 9.42 17.70
CA ILE A 26 -9.49 9.15 16.31
C ILE A 26 -10.92 8.63 16.35
N ALA A 27 -11.83 9.31 15.64
CA ALA A 27 -13.22 8.88 15.52
C ALA A 27 -13.33 7.49 14.89
N LYS A 28 -14.42 6.77 15.17
CA LYS A 28 -14.68 5.46 14.57
C LYS A 28 -14.75 5.58 13.05
N ASP A 29 -15.56 6.49 12.55
CA ASP A 29 -15.79 6.71 11.13
C ASP A 29 -14.48 7.06 10.40
N ALA A 30 -13.61 7.86 11.02
CA ALA A 30 -12.30 8.17 10.45
C ALA A 30 -11.40 6.93 10.28
N LYS A 31 -11.49 5.94 11.19
CA LYS A 31 -10.75 4.67 11.04
C LYS A 31 -11.33 3.81 9.92
N GLU A 32 -12.65 3.79 9.80
CA GLU A 32 -13.37 3.05 8.75
C GLU A 32 -13.10 3.66 7.37
N THR A 33 -13.16 4.98 7.23
CA THR A 33 -12.77 5.67 5.99
C THR A 33 -11.32 5.35 5.60
N VAL A 34 -10.37 5.42 6.54
CA VAL A 34 -8.97 5.08 6.23
C VAL A 34 -8.81 3.60 5.89
N GLN A 35 -9.58 2.70 6.51
CA GLN A 35 -9.59 1.28 6.15
C GLN A 35 -10.01 1.06 4.69
N GLU A 36 -11.09 1.72 4.27
CA GLU A 36 -11.58 1.67 2.89
C GLU A 36 -10.54 2.26 1.93
N CYS A 37 -10.00 3.45 2.24
CA CYS A 37 -8.97 4.10 1.42
C CYS A 37 -7.71 3.24 1.27
N LEU A 38 -7.28 2.54 2.32
CA LEU A 38 -6.09 1.68 2.26
C LEU A 38 -6.32 0.44 1.39
N SER A 39 -7.51 -0.15 1.47
CA SER A 39 -7.88 -1.28 0.61
C SER A 39 -7.99 -0.85 -0.86
N GLU A 40 -8.54 0.32 -1.11
CA GLU A 40 -8.58 0.90 -2.45
C GLU A 40 -7.17 1.25 -2.94
N PHE A 41 -6.31 1.81 -2.09
CA PHE A 41 -4.91 2.10 -2.43
C PHE A 41 -4.16 0.86 -2.89
N ILE A 42 -4.28 -0.27 -2.16
CA ILE A 42 -3.66 -1.54 -2.58
C ILE A 42 -4.20 -1.97 -3.95
N SER A 43 -5.53 -1.90 -4.13
CA SER A 43 -6.17 -2.30 -5.38
C SER A 43 -5.74 -1.43 -6.56
N PHE A 44 -5.68 -0.12 -6.36
CA PHE A 44 -5.32 0.88 -7.36
C PHE A 44 -3.88 0.68 -7.86
N ILE A 45 -2.90 0.61 -6.94
CA ILE A 45 -1.49 0.38 -7.32
C ILE A 45 -1.32 -0.99 -7.99
N THR A 46 -1.96 -2.03 -7.43
CA THR A 46 -1.81 -3.41 -7.95
C THR A 46 -2.44 -3.53 -9.33
N SER A 47 -3.53 -2.81 -9.62
CA SER A 47 -4.16 -2.80 -10.94
C SER A 47 -3.21 -2.24 -12.00
N GLU A 48 -2.58 -1.10 -11.76
CA GLU A 48 -1.64 -0.51 -12.72
C GLU A 48 -0.41 -1.41 -12.96
N ALA A 49 0.14 -1.99 -11.89
CA ALA A 49 1.22 -2.96 -12.00
C ALA A 49 0.81 -4.23 -12.77
N SER A 50 -0.41 -4.72 -12.54
CA SER A 50 -1.01 -5.85 -13.27
C SER A 50 -1.14 -5.54 -14.76
N ASP A 51 -1.65 -4.36 -15.11
CA ASP A 51 -1.85 -3.95 -16.51
C ASP A 51 -0.50 -3.83 -17.25
N LYS A 52 0.56 -3.37 -16.59
CA LYS A 52 1.92 -3.44 -17.13
C LYS A 52 2.38 -4.88 -17.36
N CYS A 53 2.22 -5.76 -16.37
CA CYS A 53 2.62 -7.17 -16.50
C CYS A 53 1.90 -7.85 -17.67
N GLN A 54 0.60 -7.62 -17.80
CA GLN A 54 -0.21 -8.16 -18.89
C GLN A 54 0.26 -7.66 -20.26
N ARG A 55 0.53 -6.36 -20.41
CA ARG A 55 1.11 -5.77 -21.63
C ARG A 55 2.45 -6.41 -22.00
N GLU A 56 3.27 -6.73 -21.00
CA GLU A 56 4.57 -7.39 -21.15
C GLU A 56 4.48 -8.94 -21.24
N ARG A 57 3.26 -9.52 -21.30
CA ARG A 57 3.00 -10.97 -21.32
C ARG A 57 3.56 -11.73 -20.11
N ARG A 58 3.70 -11.05 -18.97
CA ARG A 58 4.09 -11.65 -17.68
C ARG A 58 2.85 -11.92 -16.83
N LYS A 59 2.84 -13.04 -16.10
CA LYS A 59 1.76 -13.43 -15.18
C LYS A 59 2.03 -13.08 -13.71
N THR A 60 3.27 -12.76 -13.38
CA THR A 60 3.71 -12.48 -12.02
C THR A 60 4.08 -11.01 -11.90
N ILE A 61 3.42 -10.32 -10.96
CA ILE A 61 3.77 -8.97 -10.54
C ILE A 61 4.93 -9.07 -9.55
N ASN A 62 6.00 -8.31 -9.75
CA ASN A 62 7.14 -8.26 -8.84
C ASN A 62 7.27 -6.89 -8.15
N GLY A 63 8.27 -6.75 -7.27
CA GLY A 63 8.50 -5.50 -6.53
C GLY A 63 8.84 -4.30 -7.43
N ASP A 64 9.57 -4.52 -8.52
CA ASP A 64 9.93 -3.45 -9.45
C ASP A 64 8.71 -2.95 -10.25
N ASP A 65 7.74 -3.82 -10.53
CA ASP A 65 6.46 -3.42 -11.13
C ASP A 65 5.64 -2.52 -10.22
N LEU A 66 5.65 -2.79 -8.91
CA LEU A 66 4.99 -1.93 -7.92
C LEU A 66 5.67 -0.57 -7.80
N LEU A 67 7.01 -0.52 -7.79
CA LEU A 67 7.76 0.74 -7.80
C LEU A 67 7.47 1.58 -9.05
N TRP A 68 7.39 0.92 -10.21
CA TRP A 68 6.98 1.57 -11.45
C TRP A 68 5.55 2.12 -11.37
N ALA A 69 4.60 1.33 -10.85
CA ALA A 69 3.21 1.77 -10.70
C ALA A 69 3.08 2.98 -9.76
N MET A 70 3.83 2.99 -8.64
CA MET A 70 3.88 4.15 -7.74
C MET A 70 4.32 5.41 -8.47
N THR A 71 5.36 5.32 -9.30
CA THR A 71 5.86 6.46 -10.10
C THR A 71 4.80 6.91 -11.11
N THR A 72 4.24 5.97 -11.88
CA THR A 72 3.24 6.26 -12.92
C THR A 72 1.98 6.94 -12.37
N LEU A 73 1.58 6.57 -11.15
CA LEU A 73 0.38 7.08 -10.49
C LEU A 73 0.66 8.35 -9.65
N GLY A 74 1.88 8.88 -9.64
CA GLY A 74 2.25 10.12 -8.97
C GLY A 74 2.52 9.98 -7.46
N PHE A 75 2.85 8.78 -6.99
CA PHE A 75 3.28 8.50 -5.61
C PHE A 75 4.81 8.52 -5.48
N ASP A 76 5.49 9.47 -6.12
CA ASP A 76 6.95 9.55 -6.20
C ASP A 76 7.63 9.55 -4.82
N GLU A 77 7.00 10.17 -3.81
CA GLU A 77 7.50 10.21 -2.44
C GLU A 77 7.63 8.82 -1.79
N TYR A 78 6.92 7.81 -2.30
CA TYR A 78 7.00 6.42 -1.83
C TYR A 78 8.10 5.62 -2.52
N VAL A 79 8.58 6.05 -3.69
CA VAL A 79 9.46 5.25 -4.55
C VAL A 79 10.82 5.00 -3.90
N GLU A 80 11.51 6.05 -3.47
CA GLU A 80 12.86 5.91 -2.89
C GLU A 80 12.86 5.09 -1.58
N PRO A 81 11.96 5.34 -0.60
CA PRO A 81 11.87 4.50 0.59
C PRO A 81 11.56 3.03 0.29
N LEU A 82 10.65 2.76 -0.66
CA LEU A 82 10.28 1.39 -1.02
C LEU A 82 11.39 0.68 -1.80
N LYS A 83 12.16 1.40 -2.59
CA LYS A 83 13.32 0.87 -3.32
C LYS A 83 14.43 0.46 -2.36
N GLU A 84 14.72 1.29 -1.35
CA GLU A 84 15.67 0.93 -0.28
C GLU A 84 15.17 -0.29 0.49
N TYR A 85 13.88 -0.34 0.83
CA TYR A 85 13.27 -1.48 1.50
C TYR A 85 13.40 -2.77 0.68
N LEU A 86 13.12 -2.71 -0.63
CA LEU A 86 13.22 -3.85 -1.54
C LEU A 86 14.66 -4.38 -1.65
N ALA A 87 15.65 -3.49 -1.68
CA ALA A 87 17.06 -3.88 -1.70
C ALA A 87 17.43 -4.66 -0.42
N LYS A 88 17.09 -4.12 0.75
CA LYS A 88 17.32 -4.78 2.04
C LYS A 88 16.59 -6.12 2.17
N PHE A 89 15.38 -6.22 1.63
CA PHE A 89 14.64 -7.48 1.62
C PHE A 89 15.36 -8.55 0.78
N ARG A 90 15.85 -8.19 -0.41
CA ARG A 90 16.60 -9.09 -1.30
C ARG A 90 17.95 -9.53 -0.73
N GLU A 91 18.58 -8.71 0.10
CA GLU A 91 19.84 -9.08 0.80
C GLU A 91 19.60 -10.04 1.97
N ALA A 92 18.40 -10.01 2.56
CA ALA A 92 18.05 -10.82 3.72
C ALA A 92 17.48 -12.21 3.36
N GLU A 93 17.01 -12.38 2.11
CA GLU A 93 16.65 -13.69 1.53
C GLU A 93 17.86 -14.43 0.97
#